data_AF-A0A0C9V1I0-F1
#
_entry.id   AF-A0A0C9V1I0-F1
#
_cell.length_a   1.000
_cell.length_b   1.000
_cell.length_c   1.000
_cell.angle_alpha   90.00
_cell.angle_beta   90.00
_cell.angle_gamma   90.00
#
_symmetry.space_group_name_H-M   'P 1'
#
loop_
_entity.id
_entity.type
_entity.pdbx_description
1 polymer ?
#
loop_
_entity_poly.entity_id
_entity_poly.type
_entity_poly.pdbx_seq_one_letter_code
_entity_poly.pdbx_strand_id
1 'polypeptide(L)'
;TLVSHLHQNELHAIVSGYATDPYFKNIRDTLRQGSGPNHILKLPFFENEQGLLYFEDWNRDERLCVPRNEQVRIIAKCHNELTNGAHAG
;
A
#
# COMPACT_ATOMS: atom_id res chain seq x y z
N THR A 1 -5.65 10.90 -8.08
CA THR A 1 -5.42 10.34 -6.74
C THR A 1 -6.17 9.02 -6.61
N LEU A 2 -5.49 7.88 -6.83
CA LEU A 2 -6.12 6.55 -6.84
C LEU A 2 -6.66 6.15 -5.45
N VAL A 3 -6.03 6.67 -4.39
CA VAL A 3 -6.37 6.37 -2.98
C VAL A 3 -7.73 6.94 -2.56
N SER A 4 -8.20 8.02 -3.20
CA SER A 4 -9.47 8.69 -2.89
C SER A 4 -10.70 7.81 -3.10
N HIS A 5 -10.57 6.71 -3.85
CA HIS A 5 -11.67 5.82 -4.22
C HIS A 5 -11.63 4.45 -3.51
N LEU A 6 -10.65 4.22 -2.62
CA LEU A 6 -10.59 2.99 -1.84
C LEU A 6 -11.56 3.06 -0.66
N HIS A 7 -12.34 2.00 -0.46
CA HIS A 7 -13.21 1.87 0.70
C HIS A 7 -12.37 1.66 1.97
N GLN A 8 -12.90 2.07 3.12
CA GLN A 8 -12.21 1.90 4.43
C GLN A 8 -11.79 0.45 4.70
N ASN A 9 -12.59 -0.53 4.28
CA ASN A 9 -12.25 -1.95 4.42
C ASN A 9 -11.01 -2.34 3.61
N GLU A 10 -10.80 -1.73 2.45
CA GLU A 10 -9.63 -1.98 1.60
C GLU A 10 -8.39 -1.35 2.22
N LEU A 11 -8.51 -0.13 2.75
CA LEU A 11 -7.42 0.52 3.49
C LEU A 11 -7.01 -0.32 4.71
N HIS A 12 -7.97 -0.81 5.50
CA HIS A 12 -7.70 -1.64 6.66
C HIS A 12 -7.01 -2.96 6.28
N ALA A 13 -7.43 -3.58 5.18
CA ALA A 13 -6.84 -4.81 4.69
C ALA A 13 -5.41 -4.60 4.14
N ILE A 14 -5.16 -3.46 3.49
CA ILE A 14 -3.79 -3.05 3.09
C ILE A 14 -2.90 -2.89 4.33
N VAL A 15 -3.36 -2.16 5.34
CA VAL A 15 -2.59 -1.96 6.59
C VAL A 15 -2.30 -3.28 7.29
N SER A 16 -3.29 -4.18 7.33
CA SER A 16 -3.15 -5.52 7.91
C SER A 16 -2.21 -6.41 7.09
N GLY A 17 -2.26 -6.30 5.76
CA GLY A 17 -1.43 -7.06 4.83
C GLY A 17 0.05 -6.76 4.96
N TYR A 18 0.44 -5.57 5.44
CA TYR A 18 1.86 -5.30 5.74
C TYR A 18 2.46 -6.24 6.79
N ALA A 19 1.64 -6.80 7.70
CA ALA A 19 2.13 -7.74 8.70
C ALA A 19 2.46 -9.13 8.10
N THR A 20 1.82 -9.48 6.99
CA THR A 20 1.98 -10.77 6.31
C THR A 20 2.87 -10.71 5.08
N ASP A 21 3.21 -9.51 4.59
CA ASP A 21 4.16 -9.27 3.51
C ASP A 21 5.57 -8.99 4.08
N PRO A 22 6.54 -9.93 3.92
CA PRO A 22 7.86 -9.79 4.55
C PRO A 22 8.62 -8.54 4.11
N TYR A 23 8.42 -8.08 2.87
CA TYR A 23 9.11 -6.91 2.32
C TYR A 23 8.62 -5.63 3.01
N PHE A 24 7.29 -5.42 3.01
CA PHE A 24 6.72 -4.23 3.64
C PHE A 24 6.79 -4.28 5.17
N LYS A 25 6.76 -5.46 5.77
CA LYS A 25 7.02 -5.63 7.21
C LYS A 25 8.40 -5.08 7.58
N ASN A 26 9.43 -5.48 6.86
CA ASN A 26 10.81 -5.03 7.13
C ASN A 26 10.97 -3.51 6.96
N ILE A 27 10.33 -2.93 5.94
CA ILE A 27 10.34 -1.47 5.72
C ILE A 27 9.65 -0.75 6.88
N ARG A 28 8.47 -1.18 7.32
CA ARG A 28 7.78 -0.56 8.47
C ARG A 28 8.59 -0.68 9.75
N ASP A 29 9.13 -1.86 10.04
CA ASP A 29 9.96 -2.10 11.21
C ASP A 29 11.17 -1.15 11.19
N THR A 30 11.79 -0.99 10.02
CA THR A 30 12.89 -0.04 9.79
C THR A 30 12.48 1.41 10.05
N LEU A 31 11.38 1.88 9.46
CA LEU A 31 10.90 3.25 9.63
C LEU A 31 10.57 3.59 11.08
N ARG A 32 10.00 2.62 11.82
CA ARG A 32 9.52 2.80 13.21
C ARG A 32 10.60 2.64 14.26
N GLN A 33 11.62 1.82 14.02
CA GLN A 33 12.71 1.62 14.97
C GLN A 33 13.61 2.86 15.11
N GLY A 34 13.50 3.83 14.19
CA GLY A 34 14.31 5.05 14.20
C GLY A 34 15.76 4.76 13.85
N SER A 35 16.40 5.71 13.19
CA SER A 35 17.75 5.60 12.64
C SER A 35 18.79 5.24 13.72
N GLY A 36 19.12 3.96 13.84
CA GLY A 36 20.36 3.57 14.53
C GLY A 36 21.58 4.19 13.83
N PRO A 37 22.75 4.28 14.48
CA PRO A 37 23.94 4.98 13.95
C PRO A 37 24.47 4.41 12.61
N ASN A 38 23.97 3.26 12.15
CA ASN A 38 24.27 2.66 10.84
C ASN A 38 23.18 2.86 9.76
N HIS A 39 22.13 3.64 10.04
CA HIS A 39 20.98 3.78 9.16
C HIS A 39 21.15 4.95 8.17
N ILE A 40 22.19 4.90 7.32
CA ILE A 40 22.47 5.89 6.27
C ILE A 40 21.76 5.53 4.95
N LEU A 41 20.52 5.07 5.02
CA LEU A 41 19.67 4.94 3.84
C LEU A 41 18.40 5.73 4.10
N LYS A 42 18.33 6.93 3.49
CA LYS A 42 17.06 7.60 3.25
C LYS A 42 16.28 6.69 2.29
N LEU A 43 15.52 5.78 2.88
CA LEU A 43 14.56 4.99 2.13
C LEU A 43 13.54 5.97 1.53
N PRO A 44 13.20 5.86 0.24
CA PRO A 44 12.15 6.67 -0.39
C PRO A 44 10.76 6.19 0.06
N PHE A 45 10.60 5.85 1.33
CA PHE A 45 9.40 5.29 1.92
C PHE A 45 9.01 6.08 3.15
N PHE A 46 7.70 6.26 3.34
CA PHE A 46 7.15 6.90 4.53
C PHE A 46 5.81 6.28 4.92
N GLU A 47 5.51 6.31 6.21
CA GLU A 47 4.25 5.82 6.77
C GLU A 47 3.40 7.02 7.20
N ASN A 48 2.12 7.05 6.82
CA ASN A 48 1.20 8.09 7.25
C ASN A 48 0.55 7.77 8.62
N GLU A 49 -0.27 8.70 9.13
CA GLU A 49 -0.96 8.56 10.43
C GLU A 49 -1.92 7.36 10.50
N GLN A 50 -2.41 6.89 9.34
CA GLN A 50 -3.30 5.72 9.24
C GLN A 50 -2.53 4.40 9.13
N GLY A 51 -1.20 4.45 9.12
CA GLY A 51 -0.33 3.30 8.97
C GLY A 51 -0.18 2.79 7.53
N LEU A 52 -0.57 3.61 6.53
CA LEU A 52 -0.36 3.32 5.12
C LEU A 52 1.08 3.66 4.73
N LEU A 53 1.74 2.75 4.03
CA LEU A 53 3.08 2.91 3.51
C LEU A 53 3.04 3.49 2.10
N TYR A 54 3.85 4.50 1.85
CA TYR A 54 4.02 5.13 0.55
C TYR A 54 5.46 5.04 0.09
N PHE A 55 5.65 4.99 -1.22
CA PHE A 55 6.93 5.13 -1.89
C PHE A 55 6.94 6.44 -2.68
N GLU A 56 7.95 7.28 -2.47
CA GLU A 56 8.21 8.46 -3.28
C GLU A 56 9.07 8.05 -4.49
N ASP A 57 8.53 8.16 -5.70
CA ASP A 57 9.31 7.87 -6.89
C ASP A 57 10.24 9.04 -7.28
N TRP A 58 11.04 8.84 -8.34
CA TRP A 58 12.00 9.83 -8.81
C TRP A 58 11.35 11.15 -9.27
N ASN A 59 10.06 11.14 -9.60
CA ASN A 59 9.27 12.31 -9.99
C ASN A 59 8.59 12.98 -8.78
N ARG A 60 8.90 12.54 -7.55
CA ARG A 60 8.22 12.93 -6.31
C ARG A 60 6.74 12.57 -6.27
N ASP A 61 6.34 11.58 -7.08
CA ASP A 61 4.99 11.05 -7.00
C ASP A 61 4.91 10.04 -5.85
N GLU A 62 3.91 10.22 -4.99
CA GLU A 62 3.62 9.34 -3.87
C GLU A 62 2.76 8.16 -4.32
N ARG A 63 3.29 6.94 -4.21
CA ARG A 63 2.60 5.72 -4.61
C ARG A 63 2.27 4.90 -3.37
N LEU A 64 0.99 4.54 -3.23
CA LEU A 64 0.56 3.63 -2.17
C LEU A 64 1.19 2.25 -2.38
N CYS A 65 1.89 1.76 -1.35
CA CYS A 65 2.44 0.41 -1.34
C CYS A 65 1.32 -0.58 -1.01
N VAL A 66 1.01 -1.47 -1.94
CA VAL A 66 -0.05 -2.49 -1.74
C VAL A 66 0.60 -3.86 -1.56
N PRO A 67 0.37 -4.58 -0.46
CA PRO A 67 0.83 -5.96 -0.25
C PRO A 67 0.42 -6.88 -1.40
N ARG A 68 1.25 -7.86 -1.77
CA ARG A 68 1.01 -8.69 -2.95
C ARG A 68 -0.36 -9.42 -2.93
N ASN A 69 -0.77 -9.91 -1.76
CA ASN A 69 -2.06 -10.54 -1.54
C ASN A 69 -3.23 -9.56 -1.75
N GLU A 70 -3.07 -8.30 -1.36
CA GLU A 70 -4.09 -7.26 -1.50
C GLU A 70 -4.18 -6.76 -2.95
N GLN A 71 -3.06 -6.69 -3.69
CA GLN A 71 -3.05 -6.36 -5.12
C GLN A 71 -3.97 -7.30 -5.90
N VAL A 72 -3.84 -8.61 -5.68
CA VAL A 72 -4.67 -9.63 -6.35
C VAL A 72 -6.15 -9.40 -6.03
N ARG A 73 -6.49 -9.11 -4.77
CA ARG A 73 -7.89 -8.89 -4.36
C ARG A 73 -8.48 -7.62 -4.97
N ILE A 74 -7.75 -6.52 -4.98
CA ILE A 74 -8.19 -5.23 -5.55
C ILE A 74 -8.37 -5.36 -7.07
N ILE A 75 -7.41 -5.97 -7.77
CA ILE A 75 -7.50 -6.22 -9.21
C ILE A 75 -8.70 -7.11 -9.54
N ALA A 76 -8.91 -8.20 -8.79
CA ALA A 76 -10.07 -9.08 -8.97
C ALA A 76 -11.40 -8.34 -8.77
N LYS A 77 -11.48 -7.44 -7.79
CA LYS A 77 -12.66 -6.61 -7.55
C LYS A 77 -12.90 -5.65 -8.71
N CYS A 78 -11.88 -4.96 -9.21
CA CYS A 78 -12.01 -4.08 -10.39
C CYS A 78 -12.49 -4.85 -11.62
N HIS A 79 -11.95 -6.05 -11.88
CA HIS A 79 -12.44 -6.89 -12.98
C HIS A 79 -13.90 -7.30 -12.78
N ASN A 80 -14.31 -7.65 -11.55
CA ASN A 80 -15.67 -8.07 -11.24
C ASN A 80 -16.69 -6.92 -11.33
N GLU A 81 -16.30 -5.71 -10.91
CA GLU A 81 -17.10 -4.49 -11.04
C GLU A 81 -17.27 -4.09 -12.51
N LEU A 82 -16.22 -4.21 -13.33
CA LEU A 82 -16.29 -4.00 -14.78
C LEU A 82 -17.20 -5.02 -15.48
N THR A 83 -17.17 -6.29 -15.08
CA THR A 83 -18.06 -7.32 -15.66
C THR A 83 -19.51 -7.20 -15.18
N ASN A 84 -19.77 -6.71 -13.97
CA ASN A 84 -21.13 -6.46 -13.48
C ASN A 84 -21.79 -5.23 -14.11
N GLY A 85 -21.03 -4.33 -14.74
CA GLY A 85 -21.57 -3.24 -15.56
C GLY A 85 -22.07 -3.69 -16.95
N ALA A 86 -21.75 -4.91 -17.38
CA ALA A 86 -22.06 -5.41 -18.73
C ALA A 86 -23.27 -6.38 -18.79
N HIS A 87 -24.08 -6.48 -17.72
CA HIS A 87 -25.36 -7.21 -17.71
C HIS A 87 -26.56 -6.24 -17.60
N ALA A 88 -26.46 -5.09 -18.26
CA ALA A 88 -27.57 -4.21 -18.56
C ALA A 88 -27.57 -3.97 -20.08
N GLY A 89 -27.95 -5.02 -20.83
CA GLY A 89 -28.04 -5.01 -22.29
C GLY A 89 -28.53 -6.35 -22.79
#